data_AF-A0A8S4C120-F1
#
_entry.id   AF-A0A8S4C120-F1
#
_cell.length_a   1.000
_cell.length_b   1.000
_cell.length_c   1.000
_cell.angle_alpha   90.00
_cell.angle_beta   90.00
_cell.angle_gamma   90.00
#
_symmetry.space_group_name_H-M   'P 1'
#
loop_
_entity.id
_entity.type
_entity.pdbx_description
1 polymer ?
#
loop_
_entity_poly.entity_id
_entity_poly.type
_entity_poly.pdbx_seq_one_letter_code
_entity_poly.pdbx_strand_id
1 'polypeptide(L)'
;MIPFTGRCPVRQYVPGKPHPTGLKVFVLAAPTGLVLDFVVYQGKTTFTVTEGKGIGEQAWLDNKPVAMASSAYGIEPQDTHRRWSKKDKRFVQVSRPLAIAEYNANMGGVDSVDRMLSFYRMASRTRKWTVRAVFHFFDLAITNSWLQYKSDRQFLGKKPLKFLYFKLLLGEGLITRAQAGVTSDSEDDYTPPRQKWKPQPNASLRHYGAIHLPEMVDETHASRCRRSGCRSKTYVMCTKCKVFLCVSKKGNCFLKYHTK
;
A
#
# COMPACT_ATOMS: atom_id res chain seq x y z
N MET A 1 1.56 12.28 -0.59
CA MET A 1 0.58 11.95 -1.68
C MET A 1 0.35 10.45 -1.67
N ILE A 2 -0.88 9.97 -1.89
CA ILE A 2 -1.16 8.53 -2.05
C ILE A 2 -1.24 8.20 -3.54
N PRO A 3 -0.24 7.52 -4.14
CA PRO A 3 -0.20 7.31 -5.59
C PRO A 3 -1.36 6.45 -6.08
N PHE A 4 -2.15 6.97 -7.03
CA PHE A 4 -3.31 6.28 -7.59
C PHE A 4 -3.75 6.89 -8.93
N THR A 5 -3.89 6.07 -9.96
CA THR A 5 -4.26 6.51 -11.32
C THR A 5 -5.68 6.12 -11.74
N GLY A 6 -6.39 5.29 -10.96
CA GLY A 6 -7.75 4.85 -11.27
C GLY A 6 -8.81 5.95 -11.07
N ARG A 7 -10.09 5.54 -11.17
CA ARG A 7 -11.23 6.43 -10.92
C ARG A 7 -11.35 6.74 -9.42
N CYS A 8 -11.31 8.01 -9.08
CA CYS A 8 -11.49 8.54 -7.73
C CYS A 8 -12.04 9.97 -7.85
N PRO A 9 -13.12 10.34 -7.13
CA PRO A 9 -13.74 11.65 -7.22
C PRO A 9 -12.81 12.79 -6.74
N VAL A 10 -11.90 12.49 -5.80
CA VAL A 10 -10.98 13.47 -5.19
C VAL A 10 -9.53 13.32 -5.69
N ARG A 11 -9.34 12.75 -6.88
CA ARG A 11 -8.01 12.57 -7.47
C ARG A 11 -7.39 13.93 -7.80
N GLN A 12 -6.11 14.09 -7.49
CA GLN A 12 -5.33 15.30 -7.74
C GLN A 12 -4.10 15.00 -8.60
N TYR A 13 -3.70 16.00 -9.38
CA TYR A 13 -2.44 16.03 -10.11
C TYR A 13 -1.55 17.12 -9.51
N VAL A 14 -0.35 16.75 -9.07
CA VAL A 14 0.63 17.65 -8.45
C VAL A 14 1.95 17.54 -9.22
N PRO A 15 2.30 18.53 -10.06
CA PRO A 15 3.55 18.51 -10.81
C PRO A 15 4.77 18.54 -9.87
N GLY A 16 5.89 17.96 -10.33
CA GLY A 16 7.15 17.93 -9.58
C GLY A 16 7.24 16.88 -8.46
N LYS A 17 6.16 16.17 -8.12
CA LYS A 17 6.21 15.01 -7.21
C LYS A 17 6.61 13.73 -7.98
N PRO A 18 7.36 12.79 -7.36
CA PRO A 18 7.75 11.52 -8.01
C PRO A 18 6.55 10.72 -8.55
N HIS A 19 5.43 10.79 -7.82
CA HIS A 19 4.13 10.27 -8.26
C HIS A 19 3.13 11.41 -8.34
N PRO A 20 2.94 12.03 -9.52
CA PRO A 20 2.19 13.27 -9.63
C PRO A 20 0.68 13.07 -9.49
N THR A 21 0.16 11.87 -9.77
CA THR A 21 -1.29 11.58 -9.75
C THR A 21 -1.67 10.69 -8.57
N GLY A 22 -2.64 11.13 -7.76
CA GLY A 22 -3.09 10.35 -6.61
C GLY A 22 -4.11 11.06 -5.73
N LEU A 23 -4.25 10.60 -4.50
CA LEU A 23 -5.00 11.31 -3.46
C LEU A 23 -4.06 12.25 -2.70
N LYS A 24 -4.49 13.51 -2.55
CA LYS A 24 -3.77 14.50 -1.76
C LYS A 24 -4.22 14.42 -0.30
N VAL A 25 -3.25 14.32 0.59
CA VAL A 25 -3.46 14.28 2.04
C VAL A 25 -2.52 15.33 2.63
N PHE A 26 -3.07 16.23 3.43
CA PHE A 26 -2.31 17.15 4.26
C PHE A 26 -2.01 16.45 5.57
N VAL A 27 -0.79 16.62 6.06
CA VAL A 27 -0.28 15.92 7.24
C VAL A 27 0.40 16.97 8.12
N LEU A 28 0.03 16.98 9.40
CA LEU A 28 0.75 17.68 10.45
C LEU A 28 1.70 16.69 11.11
N ALA A 29 2.99 17.01 11.12
CA ALA A 29 4.02 16.15 11.72
C ALA A 29 4.94 16.96 12.62
N ALA A 30 5.37 16.35 13.72
CA ALA A 30 6.44 16.86 14.55
C ALA A 30 7.79 16.83 13.80
N PRO A 31 8.81 17.60 14.23
CA PRO A 31 10.14 17.58 13.64
C PRO A 31 10.80 16.19 13.66
N THR A 32 10.42 15.35 14.64
CA THR A 32 10.85 13.96 14.76
C THR A 32 10.25 13.04 13.69
N GLY A 33 9.28 13.53 12.91
CA GLY A 33 8.50 12.78 11.95
C GLY A 33 7.26 12.10 12.54
N LEU A 34 6.90 12.33 13.80
CA LEU A 34 5.66 11.78 14.34
C LEU A 34 4.45 12.50 13.72
N VAL A 35 3.55 11.78 13.06
CA VAL A 35 2.32 12.39 12.52
C VAL A 35 1.31 12.58 13.62
N LEU A 36 0.86 13.83 13.76
CA LEU A 36 -0.07 14.28 14.80
C LEU A 36 -1.51 14.34 14.28
N ASP A 37 -1.68 14.84 13.05
CA ASP A 37 -2.99 15.00 12.43
C ASP A 37 -2.89 14.90 10.90
N PHE A 38 -4.00 14.61 10.24
CA PHE A 38 -4.09 14.60 8.79
C PHE A 38 -5.49 14.93 8.29
N VAL A 39 -5.56 15.54 7.10
CA VAL A 39 -6.82 15.75 6.39
C VAL A 39 -6.69 15.36 4.93
N VAL A 40 -7.65 14.56 4.46
CA VAL A 40 -7.74 14.18 3.05
C VAL A 40 -8.33 15.35 2.28
N TYR A 41 -7.68 15.75 1.18
CA TYR A 41 -8.20 16.81 0.33
C TYR A 41 -9.49 16.37 -0.36
N GLN A 42 -10.54 17.18 -0.22
CA GLN A 42 -11.87 16.94 -0.79
C GLN A 42 -12.30 18.05 -1.78
N GLY A 43 -11.43 18.99 -2.11
CA GLY A 43 -11.75 20.14 -2.96
C GLY A 43 -11.78 21.46 -2.17
N LYS A 44 -12.62 22.39 -2.62
CA LYS A 44 -12.71 23.76 -2.05
C LYS A 44 -13.17 23.79 -0.60
N THR A 45 -13.89 22.77 -0.14
CA THR A 45 -14.44 22.66 1.23
C THR A 45 -13.48 22.02 2.24
N THR A 46 -12.25 21.68 1.84
CA THR A 46 -11.30 20.97 2.72
C THR A 46 -10.91 21.81 3.95
N PHE A 47 -10.80 23.13 3.79
CA PHE A 47 -10.47 24.05 4.88
C PHE A 47 -11.49 25.19 4.88
N THR A 48 -12.08 25.47 6.03
CA THR A 48 -12.88 26.68 6.26
C THR A 48 -11.96 27.82 6.66
N VAL A 49 -12.08 28.98 6.02
CA VAL A 49 -11.31 30.17 6.38
C VAL A 49 -11.78 30.67 7.74
N THR A 50 -10.92 30.58 8.75
CA THR A 50 -11.10 31.26 10.02
C THR A 50 -10.46 32.64 9.94
N GLU A 51 -11.20 33.69 10.32
CA GLU A 51 -10.65 35.03 10.43
C GLU A 51 -9.64 35.07 11.59
N GLY A 52 -8.36 35.24 11.27
CA GLY A 52 -7.29 35.43 12.24
C GLY A 52 -6.75 36.85 12.19
N LYS A 53 -6.63 37.50 13.35
CA LYS A 53 -5.88 38.76 13.53
C LYS A 53 -4.51 38.44 14.14
N GLY A 54 -3.44 39.05 13.63
CA GLY A 54 -2.11 39.01 14.26
C GLY A 54 -1.06 38.11 13.60
N ILE A 55 -0.90 38.17 12.27
CA ILE A 55 0.19 37.51 11.54
C ILE A 55 1.20 38.58 11.12
N GLY A 56 2.47 38.40 11.49
CA GLY A 56 3.58 39.19 10.97
C GLY A 56 4.04 38.63 9.63
N GLU A 57 4.07 39.47 8.60
CA GLU A 57 4.59 39.12 7.28
C GLU A 57 5.98 39.74 7.09
N GLN A 58 6.91 38.97 6.56
CA GLN A 58 8.28 39.43 6.31
C GLN A 58 8.85 38.83 5.02
N ALA A 59 9.77 39.55 4.41
CA ALA A 59 10.57 39.05 3.31
C ALA A 59 12.05 39.12 3.68
N TRP A 60 12.74 37.98 3.58
CA TRP A 60 14.18 37.91 3.75
C TRP A 60 14.85 37.65 2.41
N LEU A 61 15.86 38.44 2.07
CA LEU A 61 16.57 38.31 0.81
C LEU A 61 17.79 37.39 0.98
N ASP A 62 17.71 36.19 0.40
CA ASP A 62 18.87 35.32 0.19
C ASP A 62 19.41 35.49 -1.24
N ASN A 63 19.59 34.40 -2.01
CA ASN A 63 19.77 34.53 -3.47
C ASN A 63 18.49 34.99 -4.18
N LYS A 64 17.35 34.72 -3.55
CA LYS A 64 16.00 35.08 -4.01
C LYS A 64 15.19 35.51 -2.79
N PRO A 65 14.19 36.38 -2.95
CA PRO A 65 13.32 36.77 -1.85
C PRO A 65 12.57 35.55 -1.30
N VAL A 66 12.59 35.39 0.02
CA VAL A 66 11.85 34.40 0.78
C VAL A 66 10.79 35.14 1.58
N ALA A 67 9.53 35.01 1.17
CA ALA A 67 8.40 35.52 1.92
C ALA A 67 8.00 34.52 3.02
N MET A 68 7.77 35.03 4.23
CA MET A 68 7.43 34.24 5.41
C MET A 68 6.33 34.97 6.19
N ALA A 69 5.40 34.19 6.73
CA ALA A 69 4.39 34.67 7.66
C ALA A 69 4.57 33.91 8.97
N SER A 70 4.52 34.62 10.10
CA SER A 70 4.72 34.07 11.44
C SER A 70 3.90 34.87 12.45
N SER A 71 3.25 34.16 13.36
CA SER A 71 2.52 34.78 14.47
C SER A 71 3.36 34.94 15.75
N ALA A 72 4.61 34.42 15.76
CA ALA A 72 5.46 34.39 16.94
C ALA A 72 6.69 35.30 16.82
N TYR A 73 7.30 35.35 15.64
CA TYR A 73 8.56 36.04 15.39
C TYR A 73 8.45 36.87 14.12
N GLY A 74 8.88 38.14 14.20
CA GLY A 74 9.04 39.02 13.05
C GLY A 74 10.47 38.97 12.51
N ILE A 75 10.93 40.11 11.97
CA ILE A 75 12.29 40.27 11.47
C ILE A 75 13.31 40.06 12.59
N GLU A 76 12.97 40.54 13.79
CA GLU A 76 13.74 40.35 15.01
C GLU A 76 13.15 39.23 15.90
N PRO A 77 13.98 38.52 16.66
CA PRO A 77 15.45 38.60 16.67
C PRO A 77 16.08 37.91 15.44
N GLN A 78 17.32 38.30 15.09
CA GLN A 78 18.09 37.66 14.02
C GLN A 78 19.22 36.77 14.58
N ASP A 79 19.51 35.66 13.90
CA ASP A 79 20.71 34.84 14.12
C ASP A 79 21.64 34.90 12.90
N THR A 80 22.84 34.33 13.03
CA THR A 80 23.79 34.23 11.92
C THR A 80 24.01 32.77 11.57
N HIS A 81 23.91 32.43 10.29
CA HIS A 81 24.06 31.06 9.81
C HIS A 81 25.12 30.95 8.70
N ARG A 82 25.85 29.84 8.73
CA ARG A 82 26.94 29.54 7.79
C ARG A 82 26.41 28.99 6.48
N ARG A 83 26.75 29.65 5.37
CA ARG A 83 26.23 29.33 4.03
C ARG A 83 27.35 29.20 3.00
N TRP A 84 27.26 28.24 2.09
CA TRP A 84 28.20 28.15 0.97
C TRP A 84 27.88 29.18 -0.11
N SER A 85 28.81 30.11 -0.38
CA SER A 85 28.72 31.02 -1.52
C SER A 85 29.38 30.38 -2.75
N LYS A 86 28.59 30.12 -3.80
CA LYS A 86 29.13 29.64 -5.08
C LYS A 86 30.04 30.67 -5.76
N LYS A 87 29.75 31.96 -5.58
CA LYS A 87 30.51 33.08 -6.15
C LYS A 87 31.89 33.16 -5.50
N ASP A 88 31.93 33.10 -4.18
CA ASP A 88 33.16 33.31 -3.40
C ASP A 88 33.89 31.99 -3.10
N LYS A 89 33.29 30.84 -3.48
CA LYS A 89 33.79 29.47 -3.23
C LYS A 89 34.22 29.24 -1.77
N ARG A 90 33.51 29.88 -0.84
CA ARG A 90 33.75 29.78 0.60
C ARG A 90 32.46 29.82 1.38
N PHE A 91 32.52 29.39 2.63
CA PHE A 91 31.44 29.61 3.57
C PHE A 91 31.43 31.09 4.00
N VAL A 92 30.26 31.71 3.86
CA VAL A 92 29.96 33.07 4.32
C VAL A 92 28.96 33.01 5.47
N GLN A 93 29.04 33.99 6.36
CA GLN A 93 28.07 34.17 7.43
C GLN A 93 26.97 35.09 6.94
N VAL A 94 25.71 34.64 7.06
CA VAL A 94 24.54 35.40 6.61
C VAL A 94 23.59 35.54 7.79
N SER A 95 23.16 36.77 8.06
CA SER A 95 22.14 37.03 9.07
C SER A 95 20.76 36.64 8.53
N ARG A 96 19.96 35.96 9.35
CA ARG A 96 18.59 35.55 9.02
C ARG A 96 17.68 35.80 10.24
N PRO A 97 16.40 36.13 10.01
CA PRO A 97 15.41 36.18 11.09
C PRO A 97 15.24 34.83 11.79
N LEU A 98 14.98 34.86 13.10
CA LEU A 98 14.73 33.65 13.91
C LEU A 98 13.55 32.84 13.36
N ALA A 99 12.53 33.49 12.80
CA ALA A 99 11.43 32.80 12.12
C ALA A 99 11.92 31.83 11.02
N ILE A 100 12.98 32.20 10.29
CA ILE A 100 13.59 31.35 9.26
C ILE A 100 14.42 30.23 9.88
N ALA A 101 15.13 30.51 10.97
CA ALA A 101 15.85 29.49 11.70
C ALA A 101 14.89 28.41 12.23
N GLU A 102 13.80 28.82 12.88
CA GLU A 102 12.75 27.94 13.41
C GLU A 102 12.05 27.15 12.32
N TYR A 103 11.68 27.79 11.20
CA TYR A 103 11.10 27.08 10.07
C TYR A 103 12.03 25.97 9.55
N ASN A 104 13.31 26.29 9.32
CA ASN A 104 14.27 25.31 8.80
C ASN A 104 14.55 24.17 9.79
N ALA A 105 14.52 24.45 11.09
CA ALA A 105 14.66 23.42 12.13
C ALA A 105 13.49 22.44 12.15
N ASN A 106 12.28 22.89 11.79
CA ASN A 106 11.04 22.13 12.00
C ASN A 106 10.39 21.59 10.70
N MET A 107 10.69 22.15 9.52
CA MET A 107 10.01 21.83 8.25
C MET A 107 10.18 20.38 7.77
N GLY A 108 11.20 19.66 8.24
CA GLY A 108 11.60 18.34 7.73
C GLY A 108 10.75 17.14 8.22
N GLY A 109 9.82 17.35 9.15
CA GLY A 109 9.02 16.28 9.75
C GLY A 109 8.17 15.51 8.73
N VAL A 110 7.45 16.23 7.87
CA VAL A 110 6.57 15.63 6.85
C VAL A 110 7.39 14.87 5.79
N ASP A 111 8.51 15.42 5.34
CA ASP A 111 9.39 14.76 4.37
C ASP A 111 10.03 13.49 4.95
N SER A 112 10.33 13.50 6.24
CA SER A 112 10.82 12.32 6.96
C SER A 112 9.79 11.19 6.95
N VAL A 113 8.51 11.51 7.16
CA VAL A 113 7.40 10.55 7.08
C VAL A 113 7.21 10.04 5.65
N ASP A 114 7.17 10.92 4.66
CA ASP A 114 6.98 10.53 3.25
C ASP A 114 8.09 9.57 2.80
N ARG A 115 9.33 9.84 3.24
CA ARG A 115 10.46 8.92 3.04
C ARG A 115 10.26 7.59 3.75
N MET A 116 9.84 7.58 5.01
CA MET A 116 9.59 6.34 5.75
C MET A 116 8.49 5.49 5.12
N LEU A 117 7.40 6.13 4.67
CA LEU A 117 6.27 5.48 3.97
C LEU A 117 6.66 4.94 2.60
N SER A 118 7.71 5.49 1.97
CA SER A 118 8.24 4.97 0.72
C SER A 118 8.95 3.63 0.92
N PHE A 119 9.51 3.39 2.10
CA PHE A 119 10.17 2.12 2.44
C PHE A 119 9.14 1.05 2.82
N TYR A 120 9.28 -0.13 2.21
CA TYR A 120 8.45 -1.30 2.51
C TYR A 120 6.93 -1.04 2.42
N ARG A 121 6.53 -0.13 1.54
CA ARG A 121 5.13 0.24 1.30
C ARG A 121 4.28 -0.99 0.99
N MET A 122 3.11 -1.09 1.61
CA MET A 122 2.10 -2.08 1.26
C MET A 122 1.56 -1.82 -0.15
N ALA A 123 2.08 -2.57 -1.11
CA ALA A 123 1.71 -2.46 -2.52
C ALA A 123 0.72 -3.57 -2.90
N SER A 124 -0.51 -3.20 -3.25
CA SER A 124 -1.50 -4.10 -3.84
C SER A 124 -1.94 -3.61 -5.22
N ARG A 125 -2.07 -4.53 -6.19
CA ARG A 125 -2.64 -4.23 -7.51
C ARG A 125 -4.16 -4.13 -7.42
N THR A 126 -4.66 -2.96 -7.05
CA THR A 126 -6.09 -2.66 -6.95
C THR A 126 -6.49 -1.48 -7.81
N ARG A 127 -7.71 -1.54 -8.36
CA ARG A 127 -8.40 -0.42 -9.04
C ARG A 127 -9.28 0.39 -8.10
N LYS A 128 -9.45 -0.03 -6.84
CA LYS A 128 -10.25 0.67 -5.83
C LYS A 128 -9.36 1.64 -5.04
N TRP A 129 -9.68 2.94 -5.10
CA TRP A 129 -8.90 3.98 -4.42
C TRP A 129 -8.99 3.86 -2.89
N THR A 130 -10.14 3.44 -2.36
CA THR A 130 -10.36 3.26 -0.92
C THR A 130 -9.39 2.25 -0.32
N VAL A 131 -9.16 1.13 -1.03
CA VAL A 131 -8.18 0.11 -0.61
C VAL A 131 -6.76 0.68 -0.60
N ARG A 132 -6.39 1.56 -1.54
CA ARG A 132 -5.09 2.24 -1.52
C ARG A 132 -4.97 3.20 -0.34
N ALA A 133 -6.04 3.92 0.00
CA ALA A 133 -6.07 4.82 1.14
C ALA A 133 -5.92 4.06 2.46
N VAL A 134 -6.67 2.97 2.64
CA VAL A 134 -6.58 2.11 3.84
C VAL A 134 -5.16 1.61 4.05
N PHE A 135 -4.51 1.04 3.02
CA PHE A 135 -3.14 0.56 3.17
C PHE A 135 -2.13 1.68 3.46
N HIS A 136 -2.34 2.87 2.91
CA HIS A 136 -1.48 4.00 3.20
C HIS A 136 -1.60 4.45 4.67
N PHE A 137 -2.82 4.57 5.19
CA PHE A 137 -3.03 4.92 6.60
C PHE A 137 -2.59 3.81 7.55
N PHE A 138 -2.65 2.55 7.13
CA PHE A 138 -2.09 1.45 7.90
C PHE A 138 -0.56 1.53 7.95
N ASP A 139 0.11 1.77 6.81
CA ASP A 139 1.56 2.04 6.78
C ASP A 139 1.92 3.24 7.67
N LEU A 140 1.11 4.31 7.65
CA LEU A 140 1.27 5.49 8.50
C LEU A 140 1.21 5.14 9.99
N ALA A 141 0.20 4.35 10.39
CA ALA A 141 0.05 3.90 11.76
C ALA A 141 1.25 3.05 12.22
N ILE A 142 1.77 2.17 11.36
CA ILE A 142 2.98 1.38 11.63
C ILE A 142 4.20 2.30 11.79
N THR A 143 4.37 3.28 10.91
CA THR A 143 5.46 4.26 11.01
C THR A 143 5.40 5.06 12.30
N ASN A 144 4.22 5.59 12.67
CA ASN A 144 4.02 6.28 13.95
C ASN A 144 4.33 5.37 15.14
N SER A 145 3.84 4.13 15.12
CA SER A 145 4.10 3.15 16.19
C SER A 145 5.59 2.85 16.33
N TRP A 146 6.32 2.73 15.22
CA TRP A 146 7.77 2.52 15.26
C TRP A 146 8.52 3.76 15.79
N LEU A 147 8.09 4.97 15.43
CA LEU A 147 8.69 6.20 15.94
C LEU A 147 8.52 6.32 17.46
N GLN A 148 7.33 6.01 17.97
CA GLN A 148 7.08 5.96 19.41
C GLN A 148 7.95 4.91 20.08
N TYR A 149 7.93 3.67 19.58
CA TYR A 149 8.78 2.58 20.08
C TYR A 149 10.27 2.95 20.10
N LYS A 150 10.75 3.64 19.05
CA LYS A 150 12.12 4.11 18.96
C LYS A 150 12.45 5.11 20.07
N SER A 151 11.56 6.06 20.32
CA SER A 151 11.69 7.03 21.41
C SER A 151 11.75 6.33 22.77
N ASP A 152 10.83 5.40 23.02
CA ASP A 152 10.75 4.68 24.30
C ASP A 152 12.02 3.84 24.54
N ARG A 153 12.54 3.19 23.50
CA ARG A 153 13.80 2.45 23.57
C ARG A 153 14.99 3.36 23.88
N GLN A 154 15.04 4.53 23.25
CA GLN A 154 16.08 5.52 23.50
C GLN A 154 16.04 6.02 24.95
N PHE A 155 14.85 6.32 25.48
CA PHE A 155 14.66 6.70 26.87
C PHE A 155 15.15 5.61 27.84
N LEU A 156 14.92 4.34 27.50
CA LEU A 156 15.41 3.18 28.27
C LEU A 156 16.89 2.85 28.03
N GLY A 157 17.64 3.65 27.27
CA GLY A 157 19.04 3.39 26.93
C GLY A 157 19.26 2.13 26.06
N LYS A 158 18.21 1.61 25.42
CA LYS A 158 18.25 0.38 24.60
C LYS A 158 18.27 0.72 23.12
N LYS A 159 19.05 -0.04 22.35
CA LYS A 159 19.09 0.11 20.89
C LYS A 159 17.74 -0.31 20.28
N PRO A 160 17.07 0.56 19.49
CA PRO A 160 15.81 0.22 18.83
C PRO A 160 16.04 -0.73 17.65
N LEU A 161 15.02 -1.53 17.34
CA LEU A 161 14.98 -2.35 16.13
C LEU A 161 14.94 -1.46 14.88
N LYS A 162 15.56 -1.92 13.79
CA LYS A 162 15.37 -1.29 12.48
C LYS A 162 13.92 -1.45 12.02
N PHE A 163 13.42 -0.48 11.27
CA PHE A 163 12.01 -0.40 10.87
C PHE A 163 11.49 -1.67 10.19
N LEU A 164 12.26 -2.29 9.30
CA LEU A 164 11.88 -3.55 8.64
C LEU A 164 11.60 -4.67 9.64
N TYR A 165 12.50 -4.91 10.59
CA TYR A 165 12.33 -5.98 11.59
C TYR A 165 11.14 -5.70 12.51
N PHE A 166 10.95 -4.45 12.91
CA PHE A 166 9.76 -4.06 13.66
C PHE A 166 8.47 -4.39 12.90
N LYS A 167 8.42 -4.07 11.60
CA LYS A 167 7.26 -4.36 10.75
C LYS A 167 7.02 -5.86 10.55
N LEU A 168 8.08 -6.67 10.41
CA LEU A 168 7.98 -8.12 10.31
C LEU A 168 7.42 -8.75 11.59
N LEU A 169 7.97 -8.38 12.76
CA LEU A 169 7.49 -8.86 14.06
C LEU A 169 6.04 -8.45 14.33
N LEU A 170 5.67 -7.22 13.94
CA LEU A 170 4.28 -6.78 14.02
C LEU A 170 3.38 -7.65 13.14
N GLY A 171 3.80 -7.93 11.91
CA GLY A 171 3.08 -8.81 10.99
C GLY A 171 2.89 -10.22 11.53
N GLU A 172 3.96 -10.85 12.02
CA GLU A 172 3.93 -12.17 12.64
C GLU A 172 2.98 -12.18 13.86
N GLY A 173 3.10 -11.20 14.75
CA GLY A 173 2.24 -11.10 15.93
C GLY A 173 0.74 -10.93 15.59
N LEU A 174 0.42 -10.14 14.56
CA LEU A 174 -0.95 -9.97 14.09
C LEU A 174 -1.51 -11.26 13.46
N ILE A 175 -0.70 -11.99 12.68
CA ILE A 175 -1.10 -13.27 12.06
C ILE A 175 -1.34 -14.33 13.13
N THR A 176 -0.43 -14.50 14.09
CA THR A 176 -0.56 -15.47 15.17
C THR A 176 -1.80 -15.20 16.02
N ARG A 177 -2.08 -13.93 16.36
CA ARG A 177 -3.31 -13.56 17.10
C ARG A 177 -4.57 -13.85 16.30
N ALA A 178 -4.58 -13.54 15.01
CA ALA A 178 -5.71 -13.86 14.15
C ALA A 178 -5.96 -15.37 14.08
N GLN A 179 -4.92 -16.19 14.00
CA GLN A 179 -5.03 -17.65 14.00
C GLN A 179 -5.48 -18.20 15.36
N ALA A 180 -5.03 -17.61 16.46
CA ALA A 180 -5.46 -17.99 17.82
C ALA A 180 -6.90 -17.57 18.13
N GLY A 181 -7.40 -16.48 17.52
CA GLY A 181 -8.79 -16.03 17.67
C GLY A 181 -9.81 -16.87 16.87
N VAL A 182 -9.35 -17.72 15.94
CA VAL A 182 -10.22 -18.62 15.17
C VAL A 182 -10.62 -19.86 15.99
N THR A 183 -10.05 -20.07 17.18
CA THR A 183 -10.35 -21.26 18.00
C THR A 183 -11.47 -21.08 19.03
N SER A 184 -12.27 -20.00 19.04
CA SER A 184 -13.23 -19.84 20.14
C SER A 184 -14.58 -19.14 19.93
N ASP A 185 -15.12 -18.89 18.73
CA ASP A 185 -16.59 -18.71 18.64
C ASP A 185 -17.13 -18.65 17.20
N SER A 186 -18.28 -19.30 17.02
CA SER A 186 -19.18 -19.43 15.84
C SER A 186 -18.86 -20.50 14.78
N GLU A 187 -19.73 -21.51 14.74
CA GLU A 187 -19.85 -22.59 13.75
C GLU A 187 -20.36 -22.11 12.36
N ASP A 188 -19.87 -20.99 11.83
CA ASP A 188 -20.13 -20.59 10.45
C ASP A 188 -18.80 -20.26 9.75
N ASP A 189 -18.01 -21.31 9.52
CA ASP A 189 -16.78 -21.25 8.75
C ASP A 189 -17.10 -20.93 7.28
N TYR A 190 -17.22 -19.64 6.96
CA TYR A 190 -17.21 -19.17 5.57
C TYR A 190 -15.85 -19.50 4.96
N THR A 191 -15.75 -20.69 4.38
CA THR A 191 -14.65 -21.07 3.50
C THR A 191 -14.90 -20.44 2.13
N PRO A 192 -14.15 -19.40 1.72
CA PRO A 192 -14.24 -18.92 0.34
C PRO A 192 -13.98 -20.10 -0.59
N PRO A 193 -14.75 -20.28 -1.69
CA PRO A 193 -14.63 -21.46 -2.53
C PRO A 193 -13.22 -21.53 -3.10
N ARG A 194 -12.36 -22.33 -2.45
CA ARG A 194 -11.09 -22.77 -3.00
C ARG A 194 -11.48 -23.45 -4.30
N GLN A 195 -10.95 -22.98 -5.43
CA GLN A 195 -11.05 -23.76 -6.66
C GLN A 195 -10.42 -25.11 -6.37
N LYS A 196 -11.24 -26.10 -6.01
CA LYS A 196 -10.82 -27.47 -5.76
C LYS A 196 -10.28 -27.94 -7.11
N TRP A 197 -8.96 -27.93 -7.26
CA TRP A 197 -8.31 -28.75 -8.26
C TRP A 197 -8.76 -30.17 -7.96
N LYS A 198 -9.75 -30.68 -8.70
CA LYS A 198 -10.15 -32.07 -8.62
C LYS A 198 -8.92 -32.88 -9.09
N PRO A 199 -8.24 -33.61 -8.20
CA PRO A 199 -7.08 -34.39 -8.59
C PRO A 199 -7.51 -35.44 -9.62
N GLN A 200 -6.59 -35.75 -10.53
CA GLN A 200 -6.83 -36.80 -11.52
C GLN A 200 -6.98 -38.14 -10.76
N PRO A 201 -8.01 -38.97 -11.06
CA PRO A 201 -8.10 -40.31 -10.50
C PRO A 201 -6.83 -41.13 -10.77
N ASN A 202 -6.52 -42.07 -9.88
CA ASN A 202 -5.31 -42.89 -9.99
C ASN A 202 -5.28 -43.68 -11.31
N ALA A 203 -4.10 -43.90 -11.88
CA ALA A 203 -3.94 -44.50 -13.22
C ALA A 203 -4.62 -45.87 -13.35
N SER A 204 -4.52 -46.72 -12.31
CA SER A 204 -5.17 -48.04 -12.29
C SER A 204 -6.68 -47.97 -12.43
N LEU A 205 -7.32 -46.93 -11.87
CA LEU A 205 -8.75 -46.68 -11.99
C LEU A 205 -9.14 -46.04 -13.31
N ARG A 206 -8.25 -45.26 -13.93
CA ARG A 206 -8.50 -44.65 -15.24
C ARG A 206 -8.45 -45.67 -16.37
N HIS A 207 -7.58 -46.68 -16.24
CA HIS A 207 -7.36 -47.70 -17.24
C HIS A 207 -8.21 -48.96 -17.06
N TYR A 208 -9.17 -48.94 -16.14
CA TYR A 208 -10.00 -50.08 -15.80
C TYR A 208 -11.16 -50.26 -16.82
N GLY A 209 -10.80 -50.58 -18.06
CA GLY A 209 -11.65 -51.14 -19.09
C GLY A 209 -13.03 -50.48 -19.31
N ALA A 210 -14.03 -51.32 -19.62
CA ALA A 210 -15.35 -50.95 -20.11
C ALA A 210 -16.28 -50.24 -19.08
N ILE A 211 -15.75 -49.80 -17.94
CA ILE A 211 -16.56 -49.17 -16.87
C ILE A 211 -16.71 -47.65 -17.10
N HIS A 212 -15.90 -47.07 -17.98
CA HIS A 212 -15.92 -45.65 -18.31
C HIS A 212 -16.85 -45.36 -19.50
N LEU A 213 -18.02 -44.78 -19.21
CA LEU A 213 -18.98 -44.37 -20.24
C LEU A 213 -19.00 -42.85 -20.41
N PRO A 214 -19.04 -42.34 -21.66
CA PRO A 214 -19.24 -40.92 -21.91
C PRO A 214 -20.72 -40.56 -21.71
N GLU A 215 -20.96 -39.48 -20.99
CA GLU A 215 -22.28 -38.89 -20.75
C GLU A 215 -22.26 -37.43 -21.19
N MET A 216 -23.27 -37.01 -21.95
CA MET A 216 -23.47 -35.60 -22.29
C MET A 216 -24.23 -34.94 -21.15
N VAL A 217 -23.58 -33.99 -20.46
CA VAL A 217 -24.24 -33.26 -19.37
C VAL A 217 -24.96 -32.03 -19.91
N ASP A 218 -26.12 -31.74 -19.33
CA ASP A 218 -26.89 -30.54 -19.58
C ASP A 218 -26.37 -29.38 -18.70
N GLU A 219 -25.16 -28.93 -19.00
CA GLU A 219 -24.57 -27.74 -18.37
C GLU A 219 -24.67 -26.54 -19.32
N THR A 220 -24.90 -25.34 -18.78
CA THR A 220 -25.01 -24.10 -19.56
C THR A 220 -23.71 -23.71 -20.29
N HIS A 221 -22.57 -24.19 -19.80
CA HIS A 221 -21.25 -23.84 -20.32
C HIS A 221 -20.35 -25.05 -20.44
N ALA A 222 -19.73 -25.22 -21.61
CA ALA A 222 -18.80 -26.31 -21.86
C ALA A 222 -17.55 -26.23 -20.95
N SER A 223 -17.24 -27.34 -20.30
CA SER A 223 -16.06 -27.51 -19.45
C SER A 223 -14.80 -27.79 -20.28
N ARG A 224 -13.62 -27.44 -19.74
CA ARG A 224 -12.34 -27.70 -20.42
C ARG A 224 -11.95 -29.18 -20.30
N CYS A 225 -11.50 -29.77 -21.41
CA CYS A 225 -10.99 -31.13 -21.44
C CYS A 225 -9.80 -31.31 -20.47
N ARG A 226 -9.85 -32.36 -19.65
CA ARG A 226 -8.89 -32.66 -18.58
C ARG A 226 -7.70 -33.52 -19.01
N ARG A 227 -7.67 -34.01 -20.27
CA ARG A 227 -6.51 -34.73 -20.82
C ARG A 227 -5.33 -33.78 -21.02
N SER A 228 -4.14 -34.20 -20.60
CA SER A 228 -2.90 -33.44 -20.78
C SER A 228 -2.69 -33.04 -22.25
N GLY A 229 -2.32 -31.79 -22.48
CA GLY A 229 -2.09 -31.23 -23.82
C GLY A 229 -3.37 -30.81 -24.59
N CYS A 230 -4.57 -31.12 -24.11
CA CYS A 230 -5.81 -30.71 -24.78
C CYS A 230 -6.26 -29.30 -24.35
N ARG A 231 -6.74 -28.49 -25.31
CA ARG A 231 -7.29 -27.15 -25.07
C ARG A 231 -8.78 -27.01 -25.41
N SER A 232 -9.41 -28.09 -25.89
CA SER A 232 -10.81 -28.10 -26.30
C SER A 232 -11.78 -28.00 -25.12
N LYS A 233 -12.97 -27.46 -25.37
CA LYS A 233 -14.11 -27.49 -24.45
C LYS A 233 -15.07 -28.63 -24.84
N THR A 234 -15.79 -29.19 -23.87
CA THR A 234 -16.69 -30.33 -24.07
C THR A 234 -17.78 -30.39 -23.00
N TYR A 235 -18.94 -30.94 -23.38
CA TYR A 235 -20.03 -31.34 -22.48
C TYR A 235 -19.98 -32.83 -22.14
N VAL A 236 -18.97 -33.55 -22.62
CA VAL A 236 -18.82 -34.99 -22.38
C VAL A 236 -18.07 -35.20 -21.07
N MET A 237 -18.72 -35.85 -20.13
CA MET A 237 -18.17 -36.25 -18.83
C MET A 237 -18.10 -37.78 -18.72
N CYS A 238 -17.02 -38.29 -18.12
CA CYS A 238 -16.95 -39.70 -17.75
C CYS A 238 -17.83 -39.98 -16.52
N THR A 239 -18.76 -40.92 -16.64
CA THR A 239 -19.71 -41.27 -15.57
C THR A 239 -19.04 -41.75 -14.28
N LYS A 240 -17.86 -42.39 -14.37
CA LYS A 240 -17.10 -42.92 -13.23
C LYS A 240 -16.06 -41.95 -12.70
N CYS A 241 -15.23 -41.39 -13.59
CA CYS A 241 -14.15 -40.49 -13.17
C CYS A 241 -14.65 -39.07 -12.88
N LYS A 242 -15.86 -38.71 -13.31
CA LYS A 242 -16.45 -37.38 -13.19
C LYS A 242 -15.51 -36.27 -13.70
N VAL A 243 -14.86 -36.55 -14.84
CA VAL A 243 -13.96 -35.64 -15.56
C VAL A 243 -14.45 -35.39 -16.98
N PHE A 244 -14.23 -34.17 -17.47
CA PHE A 244 -14.60 -33.77 -18.83
C PHE A 244 -13.53 -34.15 -19.85
N LEU A 245 -13.93 -34.89 -20.89
CA LEU A 245 -13.01 -35.42 -21.91
C LEU A 245 -13.63 -35.31 -23.29
N CYS A 246 -12.89 -34.71 -24.23
CA CYS A 246 -13.37 -34.48 -25.58
C CYS A 246 -13.64 -35.79 -26.34
N VAL A 247 -14.80 -35.87 -27.01
CA VAL A 247 -15.09 -36.87 -28.05
C VAL A 247 -15.50 -36.10 -29.29
N SER A 248 -14.64 -36.10 -30.31
CA SER A 248 -14.85 -35.32 -31.54
C SER A 248 -14.21 -36.00 -32.74
N LYS A 249 -14.61 -35.59 -33.95
CA LYS A 249 -13.99 -36.05 -35.20
C LYS A 249 -12.47 -35.77 -35.26
N LYS A 250 -12.01 -34.67 -34.64
CA LYS A 250 -10.59 -34.26 -34.63
C LYS A 250 -9.75 -34.99 -33.58
N GLY A 251 -10.39 -35.74 -32.67
CA GLY A 251 -9.69 -36.46 -31.62
C GLY A 251 -10.61 -37.01 -30.55
N ASN A 252 -10.27 -38.21 -30.08
CA ASN A 252 -10.97 -38.92 -29.01
C ASN A 252 -10.15 -38.88 -27.73
N CYS A 253 -10.27 -37.79 -26.96
CA CYS A 253 -9.58 -37.64 -25.68
C CYS A 253 -10.08 -38.64 -24.64
N PHE A 254 -11.36 -39.03 -24.72
CA PHE A 254 -12.00 -39.96 -23.81
C PHE A 254 -11.34 -41.33 -23.88
N LEU A 255 -11.25 -41.91 -25.09
CA LEU A 255 -10.60 -43.19 -25.30
C LEU A 255 -9.14 -43.15 -24.83
N LYS A 256 -8.35 -42.18 -25.30
CA LYS A 256 -6.92 -42.08 -24.97
C LYS A 256 -6.62 -41.75 -23.50
N TYR A 257 -7.62 -41.37 -22.72
CA TYR A 257 -7.48 -41.12 -21.29
C TYR A 257 -7.73 -42.38 -20.47
N HIS A 258 -8.55 -43.29 -21.01
CA HIS A 258 -8.95 -44.55 -20.41
C HIS A 258 -8.22 -45.77 -20.97
N THR A 259 -7.58 -45.66 -22.13
CA THR A 259 -6.64 -46.67 -22.64
C THR A 259 -5.22 -46.31 -22.21
N LYS A 260 -4.38 -47.32 -21.93
CA LYS A 260 -2.93 -47.10 -21.79
C LYS A 260 -2.35 -46.51 -23.08
#